data_AF-A0A2S1JU72-F1
#
_entry.id   AF-A0A2S1JU72-F1
#
_cell.length_a   1.000
_cell.length_b   1.000
_cell.length_c   1.000
_cell.angle_alpha   90.00
_cell.angle_beta   90.00
_cell.angle_gamma   90.00
#
_symmetry.space_group_name_H-M   'P 1'
#
loop_
_entity.id
_entity.type
_entity.pdbx_description
1 polymer ?
#
loop_
_entity_poly.entity_id
_entity_poly.type
_entity_poly.pdbx_seq_one_letter_code
_entity_poly.pdbx_strand_id
1 'polypeptide(L)'
;MLVNQLGLMNNALLQQDDLASVISSHASLNQSVELNSVTLIQEDVEVSSSLINQIGADNTADIEQGVVGAGDVISEQFGMMNNANILQSDAPFSSAITNQVGVDNSITAMQSGSGQTALAIQTGFTHVRIIYQ
;
A
#
# COMPACT_ATOMS: atom_id res chain seq x y z
N MET A 1 -0.60 9.15 -12.22
CA MET A 1 -0.02 7.80 -12.10
C MET A 1 1.46 7.84 -12.41
N LEU A 2 2.31 7.25 -11.57
CA LEU A 2 3.74 7.05 -11.82
C LEU A 2 4.16 5.65 -11.32
N VAL A 3 4.78 4.84 -12.18
CA VAL A 3 5.35 3.54 -11.81
C VAL A 3 6.83 3.55 -12.19
N ASN A 4 7.70 3.33 -11.21
CA ASN A 4 9.14 3.21 -11.38
C ASN A 4 9.60 1.81 -10.95
N GLN A 5 10.18 1.07 -11.89
CA GLN A 5 10.68 -0.29 -11.67
C GLN A 5 12.16 -0.35 -12.05
N LEU A 6 13.03 -0.35 -11.05
CA LEU A 6 14.47 -0.47 -11.20
C LEU A 6 14.91 -1.89 -10.83
N GLY A 7 15.56 -2.59 -11.77
CA GLY A 7 16.11 -3.93 -11.56
C GLY A 7 15.31 -5.03 -12.26
N LEU A 8 15.43 -6.29 -11.82
CA LEU A 8 14.94 -7.46 -12.55
C LEU A 8 13.65 -8.02 -11.94
N MET A 9 12.70 -8.41 -12.81
CA MET A 9 11.48 -9.16 -12.45
C MET A 9 10.56 -8.49 -11.40
N ASN A 10 10.61 -7.16 -11.25
CA ASN A 10 9.60 -6.45 -10.47
C ASN A 10 8.24 -6.51 -11.20
N ASN A 11 7.16 -6.72 -10.45
CA ASN A 11 5.79 -6.72 -10.96
C ASN A 11 4.99 -5.60 -10.28
N ALA A 12 4.28 -4.81 -11.06
CA ALA A 12 3.34 -3.82 -10.55
C ALA A 12 2.04 -3.95 -11.34
N LEU A 13 0.96 -4.27 -10.65
CA LEU A 13 -0.39 -4.17 -11.15
C LEU A 13 -1.07 -2.99 -10.47
N LEU A 14 -1.61 -2.08 -11.28
CA LEU A 14 -2.38 -0.94 -10.82
C LEU A 14 -3.70 -0.91 -11.59
N GLN A 15 -4.81 -1.04 -10.86
CA GLN A 15 -6.16 -0.95 -11.41
C GLN A 15 -6.90 0.20 -10.74
N GLN A 16 -7.46 1.08 -11.56
CA GLN A 16 -8.31 2.18 -11.12
C GLN A 16 -9.63 2.04 -11.89
N ASP A 17 -10.67 1.55 -11.22
CA ASP A 17 -11.98 1.36 -11.84
C ASP A 17 -12.91 2.51 -11.44
N ASP A 18 -13.39 3.21 -12.47
CA ASP A 18 -14.24 4.40 -12.38
C ASP A 18 -15.73 4.04 -12.40
N LEU A 19 -16.48 4.26 -11.32
CA LEU A 19 -17.83 4.84 -11.44
C LEU A 19 -17.76 6.37 -11.23
N ALA A 20 -17.34 7.06 -12.28
CA ALA A 20 -17.63 8.48 -12.53
C ALA A 20 -16.98 9.58 -11.65
N SER A 21 -16.02 9.28 -10.76
CA SER A 21 -15.40 10.34 -9.94
C SER A 21 -14.00 10.03 -9.39
N VAL A 22 -13.08 9.45 -10.16
CA VAL A 22 -11.65 9.53 -9.81
C VAL A 22 -11.12 10.94 -10.13
N ILE A 23 -11.64 11.94 -9.42
CA ILE A 23 -11.15 13.31 -9.53
C ILE A 23 -9.92 13.41 -8.62
N SER A 24 -8.73 13.28 -9.22
CA SER A 24 -7.41 13.53 -8.59
C SER A 24 -6.80 12.43 -7.71
N SER A 25 -7.15 11.15 -7.85
CA SER A 25 -6.39 10.10 -7.15
C SER A 25 -5.00 9.89 -7.77
N HIS A 26 -3.98 9.76 -6.94
CA HIS A 26 -2.59 9.63 -7.38
C HIS A 26 -1.95 8.38 -6.80
N ALA A 27 -1.65 7.42 -7.68
CA ALA A 27 -0.83 6.26 -7.36
C ALA A 27 0.62 6.48 -7.82
N SER A 28 1.56 6.28 -6.89
CA SER A 28 3.00 6.28 -7.13
C SER A 28 3.62 4.98 -6.60
N LEU A 29 4.21 4.21 -7.50
CA LEU A 29 4.83 2.92 -7.21
C LEU A 29 6.34 3.01 -7.51
N ASN A 30 7.19 2.70 -6.54
CA ASN A 30 8.64 2.60 -6.73
C ASN A 30 9.14 1.24 -6.24
N GLN A 31 9.69 0.45 -7.15
CA GLN A 31 10.24 -0.86 -6.89
C GLN A 31 11.71 -0.86 -7.30
N SER A 32 12.61 -1.22 -6.40
CA SER A 32 14.04 -1.29 -6.68
C SER A 32 14.66 -2.62 -6.25
N VAL A 33 15.59 -3.12 -7.07
CA VAL A 33 16.32 -4.40 -6.95
C VAL A 33 15.60 -5.58 -7.63
N GLU A 34 15.11 -6.61 -6.94
CA GLU A 34 14.66 -7.85 -7.60
C GLU A 34 13.35 -8.39 -7.02
N LEU A 35 12.47 -8.91 -7.88
CA LEU A 35 11.28 -9.68 -7.50
C LEU A 35 10.27 -8.96 -6.59
N ASN A 36 10.27 -7.64 -6.51
CA ASN A 36 9.24 -6.96 -5.73
C ASN A 36 7.91 -7.01 -6.49
N SER A 37 6.80 -7.14 -5.74
CA SER A 37 5.44 -7.18 -6.28
C SER A 37 4.58 -6.11 -5.62
N VAL A 38 3.90 -5.30 -6.43
CA VAL A 38 2.82 -4.42 -5.95
C VAL A 38 1.54 -4.72 -6.69
N THR A 39 0.46 -4.89 -5.94
CA THR A 39 -0.91 -4.80 -6.42
C THR A 39 -1.55 -3.59 -5.77
N LEU A 40 -2.07 -2.67 -6.56
CA LEU A 40 -2.84 -1.53 -6.06
C LEU A 40 -4.16 -1.45 -6.83
N ILE A 41 -5.27 -1.57 -6.12
CA ILE A 41 -6.63 -1.49 -6.66
C ILE A 41 -7.33 -0.31 -5.99
N GLN A 42 -7.88 0.58 -6.80
CA GLN A 42 -8.68 1.73 -6.36
C GLN A 42 -10.02 1.71 -7.07
N GLU A 43 -11.09 1.47 -6.32
CA GLU A 43 -12.47 1.42 -6.80
C GLU A 43 -13.30 2.50 -6.10
N ASP A 44 -13.93 3.39 -6.87
CA ASP A 44 -14.77 4.49 -6.35
C ASP A 44 -14.04 5.38 -5.32
N VAL A 45 -12.80 5.74 -5.65
CA VAL A 45 -11.91 6.52 -4.79
C VAL A 45 -11.81 7.98 -5.24
N GLU A 46 -12.21 8.92 -4.38
CA GLU A 46 -12.11 10.36 -4.62
C GLU A 46 -10.92 10.96 -3.84
N VAL A 47 -10.13 11.84 -4.47
CA VAL A 47 -9.11 12.69 -3.81
C VAL A 47 -8.14 11.93 -2.89
N SER A 48 -7.71 10.72 -3.27
CA SER A 48 -6.87 9.86 -2.43
C SER A 48 -5.47 9.67 -3.01
N SER A 49 -4.46 9.52 -2.16
CA SER A 49 -3.09 9.27 -2.60
C SER A 49 -2.59 7.91 -2.12
N SER A 50 -1.88 7.20 -2.99
CA SER A 50 -1.24 5.93 -2.67
C SER A 50 0.22 5.98 -3.09
N LEU A 51 1.11 5.81 -2.11
CA LEU A 51 2.55 5.78 -2.30
C LEU A 51 3.07 4.43 -1.80
N ILE A 52 3.68 3.67 -2.71
CA ILE A 52 4.30 2.39 -2.40
C ILE A 52 5.76 2.45 -2.79
N ASN A 53 6.64 2.16 -1.84
CA ASN A 53 8.07 2.16 -2.04
C ASN A 53 8.67 0.85 -1.50
N GLN A 54 9.14 0.01 -2.42
CA GLN A 54 9.79 -1.28 -2.15
C GLN A 54 11.26 -1.21 -2.54
N ILE A 55 12.14 -1.33 -1.55
CA ILE A 55 13.58 -1.32 -1.72
C ILE A 55 14.15 -2.62 -1.18
N GLY A 56 14.67 -3.46 -2.06
CA GLY A 56 15.25 -4.75 -1.72
C GLY A 56 14.60 -5.87 -2.53
N ALA A 57 14.52 -7.08 -1.99
CA ALA A 57 14.13 -8.25 -2.77
C ALA A 57 12.89 -8.96 -2.25
N ASP A 58 12.01 -9.40 -3.16
CA ASP A 58 10.84 -10.23 -2.83
C ASP A 58 9.88 -9.56 -1.83
N ASN A 59 9.80 -8.22 -1.83
CA ASN A 59 8.81 -7.52 -1.02
C ASN A 59 7.46 -7.51 -1.76
N THR A 60 6.37 -7.71 -1.03
CA THR A 60 5.00 -7.70 -1.57
C THR A 60 4.16 -6.63 -0.89
N ALA A 61 3.45 -5.84 -1.67
CA ALA A 61 2.49 -4.86 -1.19
C ALA A 61 1.17 -5.04 -1.94
N ASP A 62 0.13 -5.42 -1.24
CA ASP A 62 -1.23 -5.52 -1.77
C ASP A 62 -2.09 -4.47 -1.09
N ILE A 63 -2.62 -3.54 -1.89
CA ILE A 63 -3.37 -2.39 -1.41
C ILE A 63 -4.68 -2.30 -2.16
N GLU A 64 -5.77 -2.26 -1.42
CA GLU A 64 -7.12 -2.13 -1.94
C GLU A 64 -7.81 -0.96 -1.24
N GLN A 65 -8.26 0.01 -2.03
CA GLN A 65 -9.07 1.13 -1.58
C GLN A 65 -10.41 1.09 -2.32
N GLY A 66 -11.49 0.85 -1.59
CA GLY A 66 -12.85 0.79 -2.11
C GLY A 66 -13.77 1.77 -1.41
N VAL A 67 -14.45 2.66 -2.16
CA VAL A 67 -15.35 3.68 -1.60
C VAL A 67 -14.64 4.54 -0.55
N VAL A 68 -13.58 5.24 -0.97
CA VAL A 68 -12.74 6.08 -0.10
C VAL A 68 -12.73 7.51 -0.61
N GLY A 69 -13.14 8.47 0.23
CA GLY A 69 -12.98 9.90 -0.04
C GLY A 69 -11.86 10.48 0.83
N ALA A 70 -10.84 11.08 0.20
CA ALA A 70 -9.68 11.68 0.88
C ALA A 70 -8.92 10.71 1.81
N GLY A 71 -8.64 9.50 1.33
CA GLY A 71 -7.82 8.53 2.05
C GLY A 71 -6.38 8.49 1.55
N ASP A 72 -5.42 8.30 2.44
CA ASP A 72 -4.00 8.21 2.09
C ASP A 72 -3.42 6.87 2.49
N VAL A 73 -2.73 6.21 1.55
CA VAL A 73 -1.97 4.99 1.82
C VAL A 73 -0.50 5.23 1.54
N ILE A 74 0.34 4.99 2.55
CA ILE A 74 1.80 5.01 2.42
C ILE A 74 2.33 3.67 2.89
N SER A 75 2.94 2.92 1.98
CA SER A 75 3.58 1.63 2.28
C SER A 75 5.05 1.66 1.90
N GLU A 76 5.93 1.52 2.89
CA GLU A 76 7.37 1.50 2.73
C GLU A 76 7.93 0.15 3.21
N GLN A 77 8.66 -0.53 2.33
CA GLN A 77 9.29 -1.81 2.62
C GLN A 77 10.76 -1.75 2.24
N PHE A 78 11.63 -1.83 3.24
CA PHE A 78 13.08 -1.88 3.07
C PHE A 78 13.63 -3.21 3.56
N GLY A 79 14.19 -4.01 2.65
CA GLY A 79 14.82 -5.29 2.95
C GLY A 79 14.26 -6.44 2.12
N MET A 80 14.06 -7.61 2.72
CA MET A 80 13.68 -8.82 1.98
C MET A 80 12.40 -9.47 2.51
N MET A 81 11.56 -10.00 1.63
CA MET A 81 10.36 -10.77 2.01
C MET A 81 9.40 -10.00 2.95
N ASN A 82 9.40 -8.66 2.92
CA ASN A 82 8.41 -7.91 3.70
C ASN A 82 7.06 -7.93 2.98
N ASN A 83 5.98 -8.07 3.73
CA ASN A 83 4.61 -8.12 3.24
C ASN A 83 3.74 -7.05 3.90
N ALA A 84 3.09 -6.22 3.08
CA ALA A 84 2.16 -5.19 3.51
C ALA A 84 0.82 -5.42 2.80
N ASN A 85 -0.22 -5.74 3.57
CA ASN A 85 -1.59 -5.84 3.08
C ASN A 85 -2.42 -4.72 3.69
N ILE A 86 -2.97 -3.83 2.87
CA ILE A 86 -3.75 -2.68 3.31
C ILE A 86 -5.10 -2.69 2.61
N LEU A 87 -6.17 -2.76 3.38
CA LEU A 87 -7.54 -2.63 2.91
C LEU A 87 -8.22 -1.44 3.57
N GLN A 88 -8.69 -0.50 2.75
CA GLN A 88 -9.57 0.58 3.18
C GLN A 88 -10.88 0.47 2.41
N SER A 89 -11.97 0.10 3.10
CA SER A 89 -13.29 -0.06 2.49
C SER A 89 -14.30 0.79 3.25
N ASP A 90 -15.03 1.67 2.57
CA ASP A 90 -15.98 2.60 3.23
C ASP A 90 -15.30 3.42 4.35
N ALA A 91 -14.09 3.90 4.06
CA ALA A 91 -13.21 4.53 5.04
C ALA A 91 -12.86 5.98 4.64
N PRO A 92 -13.84 6.90 4.55
CA PRO A 92 -13.58 8.27 4.16
C PRO A 92 -12.72 8.98 5.23
N PHE A 93 -11.76 9.78 4.78
CA PHE A 93 -10.78 10.50 5.61
C PHE A 93 -9.86 9.58 6.42
N SER A 94 -9.68 8.33 5.99
CA SER A 94 -8.83 7.35 6.69
C SER A 94 -7.45 7.24 6.04
N SER A 95 -6.43 7.07 6.86
CA SER A 95 -5.04 6.91 6.40
C SER A 95 -4.42 5.63 6.93
N ALA A 96 -3.66 4.94 6.08
CA ALA A 96 -2.85 3.78 6.45
C ALA A 96 -1.37 4.03 6.12
N ILE A 97 -0.53 3.99 7.15
CA ILE A 97 0.91 4.18 7.03
C ILE A 97 1.61 2.94 7.58
N THR A 98 2.33 2.23 6.72
CA THR A 98 3.06 1.02 7.07
C THR A 98 4.53 1.17 6.68
N ASN A 99 5.44 0.91 7.62
CA ASN A 99 6.87 0.92 7.37
C ASN A 99 7.51 -0.36 7.92
N GLN A 100 8.16 -1.13 7.05
CA GLN A 100 8.82 -2.39 7.38
C GLN A 100 10.29 -2.33 7.00
N VAL A 101 11.18 -2.47 7.98
CA VAL A 101 12.62 -2.48 7.77
C VAL A 101 13.20 -3.80 8.27
N GLY A 102 13.73 -4.63 7.37
CA GLY A 102 14.39 -5.88 7.70
C GLY A 102 13.89 -7.03 6.85
N VAL A 103 13.76 -8.21 7.44
CA VAL A 103 13.46 -9.44 6.69
C VAL A 103 12.22 -10.12 7.25
N ASP A 104 11.33 -10.55 6.34
CA ASP A 104 10.15 -11.35 6.68
C ASP A 104 9.20 -10.66 7.69
N ASN A 105 9.04 -9.34 7.58
CA ASN A 105 8.04 -8.64 8.37
C ASN A 105 6.68 -8.66 7.64
N SER A 106 5.59 -8.72 8.39
CA SER A 106 4.23 -8.69 7.87
C SER A 106 3.36 -7.68 8.60
N ILE A 107 2.75 -6.76 7.85
CA ILE A 107 1.74 -5.82 8.34
C ILE A 107 0.45 -6.06 7.57
N THR A 108 -0.65 -6.19 8.31
CA THR A 108 -2.00 -6.12 7.76
C THR A 108 -2.74 -4.96 8.41
N ALA A 109 -3.31 -4.06 7.62
CA ALA A 109 -4.12 -2.95 8.09
C ALA A 109 -5.49 -2.97 7.38
N MET A 110 -6.56 -3.03 8.16
CA MET A 110 -7.93 -3.04 7.66
C MET A 110 -8.73 -1.94 8.34
N GLN A 111 -9.33 -1.06 7.55
CA GLN A 111 -10.09 0.10 8.01
C GLN A 111 -11.46 0.12 7.34
N SER A 112 -12.51 0.25 8.16
CA SER A 112 -13.91 0.21 7.71
C SER A 112 -14.78 1.34 8.24
N GLY A 113 -14.16 2.44 8.67
CA GLY A 113 -14.86 3.60 9.19
C GLY A 113 -14.17 4.91 8.88
N SER A 114 -14.86 6.00 9.19
CA SER A 114 -14.41 7.35 8.85
C SER A 114 -13.36 7.89 9.83
N GLY A 115 -12.33 8.55 9.31
CA GLY A 115 -11.34 9.29 10.11
C GLY A 115 -10.36 8.40 10.88
N GLN A 116 -10.10 7.19 10.39
CA GLN A 116 -9.24 6.22 11.06
C GLN A 116 -7.78 6.39 10.61
N THR A 117 -6.83 6.25 11.54
CA THR A 117 -5.40 6.21 11.20
C THR A 117 -4.80 4.88 11.63
N ALA A 118 -4.36 4.06 10.66
CA ALA A 118 -3.57 2.86 10.92
C ALA A 118 -2.09 3.20 10.77
N LEU A 119 -1.32 3.10 11.86
CA LEU A 119 0.13 3.28 11.84
C LEU A 119 0.82 2.00 12.30
N ALA A 120 1.67 1.45 11.45
CA ALA A 120 2.45 0.26 11.72
C ALA A 120 3.91 0.46 11.33
N ILE A 121 4.81 0.23 12.29
CA ILE A 121 6.26 0.26 12.05
C ILE A 121 6.83 -1.03 12.62
N GLN A 122 7.58 -1.76 11.80
CA GLN A 122 8.30 -2.98 12.19
C GLN A 122 9.75 -2.87 11.77
N THR A 123 10.66 -3.18 12.68
CA THR A 123 12.09 -3.23 12.40
C THR A 123 12.66 -4.57 12.88
N GLY A 124 13.48 -5.22 12.06
CA GLY A 124 14.10 -6.50 12.38
C GLY A 124 13.51 -7.67 11.58
N PHE A 125 13.36 -8.82 12.23
CA PHE A 125 13.06 -10.09 11.57
C PHE A 125 11.72 -10.65 12.04
N THR A 126 10.91 -11.18 11.14
CA THR A 126 9.75 -12.05 11.46
C THR A 126 8.65 -11.40 12.31
N HIS A 127 8.47 -10.08 12.23
CA HIS A 127 7.40 -9.41 12.98
C HIS A 127 6.06 -9.52 12.25
N VAL A 128 4.99 -9.77 12.99
CA VAL A 128 3.62 -9.73 12.47
C VAL A 128 2.82 -8.68 13.24
N ARG A 129 2.11 -7.81 12.53
CA ARG A 129 1.21 -6.82 13.12
C ARG A 129 -0.06 -6.80 12.30
N ILE A 130 -1.19 -6.82 13.00
CA ILE A 130 -2.50 -6.67 12.39
C ILE A 130 -3.22 -5.51 13.08
N ILE A 131 -3.75 -4.59 12.28
CA ILE A 131 -4.54 -3.45 12.72
C ILE A 131 -5.93 -3.59 12.10
N TYR A 132 -6.96 -3.60 12.95
CA TYR A 132 -8.36 -3.55 12.56
C TYR A 132 -9.00 -2.34 13.22
N GLN A 133 -9.64 -1.48 12.42
CA GLN A 133 -10.33 -0.28 12.90
C GLN A 133 -11.68 -0.11 12.23
#